data_AF-A0A554FXE2-F1
#
_entry.id   AF-A0A554FXE2-F1
#
_cell.length_a   1.000
_cell.length_b   1.000
_cell.length_c   1.000
_cell.angle_alpha   90.00
_cell.angle_beta   90.00
_cell.angle_gamma   90.00
#
_symmetry.space_group_name_H-M   'P 1'
#
loop_
_entity.id
_entity.type
_entity.pdbx_description
1 polymer ?
#
loop_
_entity_poly.entity_id
_entity_poly.type
_entity_poly.pdbx_seq_one_letter_code
_entity_poly.pdbx_strand_id
1 'polypeptide(L)'
;MSRAWKPRRHHPEGVTPLEVWNLPVLGRELWELLGSPWVEDDRRAGVPGTTLTGRVMPPLAAALQLLVGRHAPDAAYLSGGLAELEGFPAALKEATAALHCPVHIAPAPRFAPVRAGLRMLEAQDARSPVAVDVGQTSIKCASPGVIRVFERNLSTLPPLFIGQPRPDDGHHIRDTVAFIASALRTFLAEDASGVPDAVCLALPCPLDEDLMPGGCTYGFEGAASLVADILALAELPETGGPVFVLNDAELAAESARRDARVKGQRVLCMSLGFGPGGALLDRG
;
A
#
# COMPACT_ATOMS: atom_id res chain seq x y z
N MET A 1 34.15 4.13 -8.97
CA MET A 1 33.10 5.17 -9.01
C MET A 1 31.95 4.65 -8.15
N SER A 2 31.68 5.26 -6.99
CA SER A 2 30.50 4.92 -6.20
C SER A 2 29.26 5.36 -6.97
N ARG A 3 28.24 4.49 -7.05
CA ARG A 3 26.96 4.79 -7.69
C ARG A 3 26.04 5.29 -6.59
N ALA A 4 25.63 6.56 -6.62
CA ALA A 4 24.64 7.06 -5.67
C ALA A 4 23.28 6.36 -5.87
N TRP A 5 22.45 6.30 -4.82
CA TRP A 5 21.04 5.88 -4.92
C TRP A 5 20.28 6.79 -5.89
N LYS A 6 19.56 6.19 -6.83
CA LYS A 6 18.81 6.93 -7.86
C LYS A 6 17.32 6.63 -7.75
N PRO A 7 16.54 7.45 -7.03
CA PRO A 7 15.10 7.33 -7.02
C PRO A 7 14.53 7.69 -8.38
N ARG A 8 13.56 6.89 -8.82
CA ARG A 8 12.76 7.15 -10.01
C ARG A 8 11.35 6.60 -9.82
N ARG A 9 10.39 7.24 -10.47
CA ARG A 9 9.04 6.69 -10.60
C ARG A 9 9.13 5.35 -11.34
N HIS A 10 8.51 4.33 -10.80
CA HIS A 10 8.42 3.03 -11.44
C HIS A 10 6.97 2.69 -11.73
N HIS A 11 6.64 2.53 -13.01
CA HIS A 11 5.34 2.07 -13.48
C HIS A 11 5.45 0.58 -13.80
N PRO A 12 4.82 -0.31 -13.02
CA PRO A 12 4.76 -1.71 -13.40
C PRO A 12 3.98 -1.87 -14.71
N GLU A 13 4.50 -2.69 -15.62
CA GLU A 13 3.94 -2.86 -16.97
C GLU A 13 2.47 -3.28 -16.94
N GLY A 14 1.60 -2.59 -17.68
CA GLY A 14 0.17 -2.92 -17.73
C GLY A 14 -0.59 -2.59 -16.44
N VAL A 15 -0.01 -1.86 -15.50
CA VAL A 15 -0.72 -1.37 -14.31
C VAL A 15 -1.22 0.06 -14.53
N THR A 16 -2.51 0.27 -14.33
CA THR A 16 -3.14 1.60 -14.34
C THR A 16 -3.69 1.91 -12.95
N PRO A 17 -3.20 2.95 -12.25
CA PRO A 17 -3.76 3.33 -10.95
C PRO A 17 -5.21 3.80 -11.10
N LEU A 18 -6.03 3.51 -10.09
CA LEU A 18 -7.43 3.94 -10.01
C LEU A 18 -7.65 4.83 -8.80
N GLU A 19 -8.43 5.90 -9.00
CA GLU A 19 -8.90 6.74 -7.90
C GLU A 19 -10.05 6.04 -7.17
N VAL A 20 -9.69 5.24 -6.15
CA VAL A 20 -10.63 4.47 -5.31
C VAL A 20 -10.87 5.13 -3.96
N TRP A 21 -9.94 5.96 -3.50
CA TRP A 21 -10.03 6.65 -2.23
C TRP A 21 -11.35 7.46 -2.12
N ASN A 22 -11.55 8.39 -3.05
CA ASN A 22 -12.75 9.24 -3.14
C ASN A 22 -13.93 8.57 -3.88
N LEU A 23 -13.95 7.24 -4.03
CA LEU A 23 -15.05 6.55 -4.71
C LEU A 23 -16.36 6.76 -3.92
N PRO A 24 -17.41 7.37 -4.49
CA PRO A 24 -18.66 7.58 -3.80
C PRO A 24 -19.42 6.26 -3.65
N VAL A 25 -19.64 5.85 -2.41
CA VAL A 25 -20.30 4.60 -2.03
C VAL A 25 -21.28 4.90 -0.90
N LEU A 26 -22.54 4.48 -1.05
CA LEU A 26 -23.58 4.67 -0.03
C LEU A 26 -23.69 6.14 0.47
N GLY A 27 -23.49 7.11 -0.44
CA GLY A 27 -23.59 8.54 -0.14
C GLY A 27 -22.38 9.17 0.56
N ARG A 28 -21.26 8.43 0.71
CA ARG A 28 -20.01 8.89 1.34
C ARG A 28 -18.79 8.46 0.52
N GLU A 29 -17.62 8.97 0.81
CA GLU A 29 -16.40 8.50 0.17
C GLU A 29 -15.95 7.15 0.77
N LEU A 30 -15.39 6.26 -0.06
CA LEU A 30 -15.06 4.90 0.38
C LEU A 30 -14.10 4.88 1.57
N TRP A 31 -13.10 5.77 1.57
CA TRP A 31 -12.17 5.87 2.70
C TRP A 31 -12.87 6.23 4.02
N GLU A 32 -14.00 6.95 3.99
CA GLU A 32 -14.73 7.27 5.22
C GLU A 32 -15.43 6.05 5.82
N LEU A 33 -15.76 5.09 4.96
CA LEU A 33 -16.51 3.87 5.30
C LEU A 33 -15.58 2.73 5.69
N LEU A 34 -14.40 2.65 5.07
CA LEU A 34 -13.38 1.64 5.35
C LEU A 34 -12.28 2.12 6.32
N GLY A 35 -12.16 3.43 6.53
CA GLY A 35 -10.98 4.07 7.13
C GLY A 35 -10.94 4.27 8.64
N SER A 36 -9.75 4.71 9.07
CA SER A 36 -9.03 4.37 10.31
C SER A 36 -9.52 4.82 11.68
N PRO A 37 -10.39 5.82 11.90
CA PRO A 37 -10.70 6.18 13.28
C PRO A 37 -11.46 5.04 13.97
N TRP A 38 -12.60 4.66 13.40
CA TRP A 38 -13.54 3.78 14.09
C TRP A 38 -13.05 2.32 14.15
N VAL A 39 -12.39 1.79 13.12
CA VAL A 39 -11.93 0.39 13.14
C VAL A 39 -10.82 0.18 14.17
N GLU A 40 -9.86 1.12 14.25
CA GLU A 40 -8.79 1.04 15.24
C GLU A 40 -9.28 1.36 16.65
N ASP A 41 -10.22 2.29 16.80
CA ASP A 41 -10.89 2.54 18.07
C ASP A 41 -11.67 1.31 18.53
N ASP A 42 -12.43 0.66 17.64
CA ASP A 42 -13.19 -0.56 17.92
C ASP A 42 -12.25 -1.73 18.24
N ARG A 43 -11.13 -1.89 17.51
CA ARG A 43 -10.09 -2.88 17.84
C ARG A 43 -9.51 -2.64 19.23
N ARG A 44 -9.17 -1.39 19.56
CA ARG A 44 -8.70 -1.00 20.90
C ARG A 44 -9.76 -1.22 21.98
N ALA A 45 -11.03 -1.07 21.64
CA ALA A 45 -12.16 -1.33 22.52
C ALA A 45 -12.52 -2.83 22.64
N GLY A 46 -11.81 -3.72 21.94
CA GLY A 46 -12.05 -5.17 21.99
C GLY A 46 -13.30 -5.62 21.24
N VAL A 47 -13.78 -4.83 20.28
CA VAL A 47 -14.91 -5.22 19.43
C VAL A 47 -14.54 -6.49 18.64
N PRO A 48 -15.42 -7.51 18.59
CA PRO A 48 -15.13 -8.75 17.88
C PRO A 48 -14.81 -8.52 16.41
N GLY A 49 -13.81 -9.26 15.88
CA GLY A 49 -13.38 -9.13 14.48
C GLY A 49 -14.51 -9.39 13.48
N THR A 50 -15.41 -10.32 13.79
CA THR A 50 -16.61 -10.59 12.98
C THR A 50 -17.58 -9.40 12.91
N THR A 51 -17.66 -8.60 13.98
CA THR A 51 -18.48 -7.38 13.99
C THR A 51 -17.87 -6.30 13.10
N LEU A 52 -16.54 -6.15 13.15
CA LEU A 52 -15.80 -5.27 12.23
C LEU A 52 -16.01 -5.69 10.78
N THR A 53 -15.86 -6.99 10.49
CA THR A 53 -16.14 -7.58 9.16
C THR A 53 -17.55 -7.24 8.68
N GLY A 54 -18.57 -7.44 9.52
CA GLY A 54 -19.96 -7.13 9.18
C GLY A 54 -20.19 -5.65 8.85
N ARG A 55 -19.43 -4.73 9.47
CA ARG A 55 -19.53 -3.29 9.21
C ARG A 55 -18.81 -2.86 7.92
N VAL A 56 -17.64 -3.44 7.63
CA VAL A 56 -16.87 -3.08 6.41
C VAL A 56 -17.42 -3.73 5.14
N MET A 57 -18.19 -4.82 5.26
CA MET A 57 -18.60 -5.60 4.10
C MET A 57 -19.60 -4.88 3.18
N PRO A 58 -20.68 -4.24 3.66
CA PRO A 58 -21.61 -3.52 2.80
C PRO A 58 -20.95 -2.44 1.92
N PRO A 59 -20.11 -1.52 2.45
CA PRO A 59 -19.44 -0.55 1.61
C PRO A 59 -18.40 -1.17 0.67
N LEU A 60 -17.67 -2.21 1.11
CA LEU A 60 -16.74 -2.92 0.22
C LEU A 60 -17.46 -3.60 -0.95
N ALA A 61 -18.60 -4.27 -0.70
CA ALA A 61 -19.38 -4.93 -1.74
C ALA A 61 -19.95 -3.92 -2.75
N ALA A 62 -20.45 -2.78 -2.28
CA ALA A 62 -20.92 -1.71 -3.14
C ALA A 62 -19.78 -1.10 -3.97
N ALA A 63 -18.60 -0.88 -3.37
CA ALA A 63 -17.41 -0.43 -4.10
C ALA A 63 -17.00 -1.42 -5.20
N LEU A 64 -16.94 -2.71 -4.88
CA LEU A 64 -16.63 -3.77 -5.83
C LEU A 64 -17.65 -3.82 -6.96
N GLN A 65 -18.95 -3.73 -6.66
CA GLN A 65 -19.99 -3.73 -7.69
C GLN A 65 -19.82 -2.55 -8.67
N LEU A 66 -19.54 -1.35 -8.16
CA LEU A 66 -19.31 -0.16 -8.99
C LEU A 66 -18.05 -0.31 -9.86
N LEU A 67 -16.93 -0.73 -9.27
CA LEU A 67 -15.66 -0.87 -9.97
C LEU A 67 -15.72 -1.99 -11.01
N VAL A 68 -16.34 -3.12 -10.67
CA VAL A 68 -16.56 -4.25 -11.58
C VAL A 68 -17.48 -3.84 -12.73
N GLY A 69 -18.57 -3.11 -12.45
CA GLY A 69 -19.46 -2.59 -13.50
C GLY A 69 -18.77 -1.58 -14.42
N ARG A 70 -17.90 -0.71 -13.88
CA ARG A 70 -17.19 0.33 -14.63
C ARG A 70 -16.05 -0.22 -15.49
N HIS A 71 -15.32 -1.20 -14.98
CA HIS A 71 -14.06 -1.65 -15.58
C HIS A 71 -14.13 -3.04 -16.23
N ALA A 72 -15.23 -3.76 -16.02
CA ALA A 72 -15.48 -5.11 -16.54
C ALA A 72 -14.25 -6.04 -16.42
N PRO A 73 -13.67 -6.21 -15.22
CA PRO A 73 -12.51 -7.06 -15.05
C PRO A 73 -12.89 -8.55 -15.15
N ASP A 74 -11.93 -9.37 -15.55
CA ASP A 74 -12.07 -10.83 -15.55
C ASP A 74 -12.03 -11.41 -14.12
N ALA A 75 -11.37 -10.71 -13.20
CA ALA A 75 -11.25 -11.07 -11.79
C ALA A 75 -10.96 -9.84 -10.93
N ALA A 76 -11.27 -9.93 -9.63
CA ALA A 76 -10.82 -8.98 -8.63
C ALA A 76 -9.83 -9.62 -7.64
N TYR A 77 -8.88 -8.84 -7.14
CA TYR A 77 -7.83 -9.26 -6.20
C TYR A 77 -7.71 -8.26 -5.05
N LEU A 78 -7.85 -8.75 -3.83
CA LEU A 78 -7.84 -7.95 -2.61
C LEU A 78 -6.60 -8.28 -1.78
N SER A 79 -5.89 -7.25 -1.35
CA SER A 79 -4.79 -7.33 -0.39
C SER A 79 -4.99 -6.30 0.72
N GLY A 80 -4.07 -6.19 1.68
CA GLY A 80 -4.14 -5.22 2.78
C GLY A 80 -4.68 -5.81 4.09
N GLY A 81 -4.50 -5.04 5.17
CA GLY A 81 -4.76 -5.49 6.54
C GLY A 81 -6.24 -5.65 6.93
N LEU A 82 -7.17 -4.99 6.22
CA LEU A 82 -8.61 -5.21 6.45
C LEU A 82 -9.05 -6.61 6.03
N ALA A 83 -8.38 -7.20 5.03
CA ALA A 83 -8.68 -8.57 4.58
C ALA A 83 -8.26 -9.66 5.59
N GLU A 84 -7.57 -9.29 6.68
CA GLU A 84 -7.23 -10.18 7.79
C GLU A 84 -8.27 -10.19 8.92
N LEU A 85 -9.36 -9.42 8.80
CA LEU A 85 -10.42 -9.44 9.80
C LEU A 85 -11.05 -10.83 9.91
N GLU A 86 -11.43 -11.21 11.13
CA GLU A 86 -12.06 -12.50 11.41
C GLU A 86 -13.37 -12.66 10.61
N GLY A 87 -13.51 -13.79 9.93
CA GLY A 87 -14.68 -14.08 9.09
C GLY A 87 -14.70 -13.35 7.73
N PHE A 88 -13.70 -12.52 7.43
CA PHE A 88 -13.66 -11.72 6.19
C PHE A 88 -13.81 -12.57 4.92
N PRO A 89 -13.11 -13.71 4.73
CA PRO A 89 -13.26 -14.51 3.52
C PRO A 89 -14.67 -15.06 3.29
N ALA A 90 -15.36 -15.48 4.35
CA ALA A 90 -16.71 -16.01 4.25
C ALA A 90 -17.72 -14.89 3.93
N ALA A 91 -17.62 -13.76 4.64
CA ALA A 91 -18.46 -12.60 4.42
C ALA A 91 -18.26 -11.98 3.03
N LEU A 92 -17.02 -11.93 2.54
CA LEU A 92 -16.72 -11.46 1.18
C LEU A 92 -17.38 -12.36 0.14
N LYS A 93 -17.22 -13.69 0.26
CA LYS A 93 -17.80 -14.65 -0.68
C LYS A 93 -19.32 -14.49 -0.80
N GLU A 94 -20.01 -14.29 0.33
CA GLU A 94 -21.44 -14.04 0.36
C GLU A 94 -21.79 -12.70 -0.31
N ALA A 95 -21.11 -11.63 0.09
CA ALA A 95 -21.39 -10.27 -0.38
C ALA A 95 -21.08 -10.07 -1.87
N THR A 96 -20.16 -10.84 -2.44
CA THR A 96 -19.77 -10.76 -3.85
C THR A 96 -20.35 -11.87 -4.72
N ALA A 97 -21.28 -12.69 -4.20
CA ALA A 97 -21.84 -13.83 -4.91
C ALA A 97 -22.55 -13.46 -6.23
N ALA A 98 -23.06 -12.23 -6.32
CA ALA A 98 -23.74 -11.71 -7.51
C ALA A 98 -22.80 -11.03 -8.54
N LEU A 99 -21.50 -10.89 -8.24
CA LEU A 99 -20.55 -10.32 -9.20
C LEU A 99 -20.27 -11.34 -10.31
N HIS A 100 -20.12 -10.84 -11.54
CA HIS A 100 -19.87 -11.68 -12.71
C HIS A 100 -18.42 -12.19 -12.80
N CYS A 101 -17.52 -11.67 -11.97
CA CYS A 101 -16.12 -12.07 -11.91
C CYS A 101 -15.77 -12.66 -10.53
N PRO A 102 -14.85 -13.64 -10.44
CA PRO A 102 -14.33 -14.12 -9.17
C PRO A 102 -13.59 -13.02 -8.40
N VAL A 103 -13.73 -13.04 -7.07
CA VAL A 103 -12.99 -12.17 -6.16
C VAL A 103 -12.03 -13.00 -5.32
N HIS A 104 -10.75 -12.68 -5.41
CA HIS A 104 -9.68 -13.39 -4.73
C HIS A 104 -9.10 -12.55 -3.59
N ILE A 105 -8.75 -13.21 -2.48
CA ILE A 105 -7.95 -12.59 -1.41
C ILE A 105 -6.52 -13.10 -1.54
N ALA A 106 -5.57 -12.18 -1.46
CA ALA A 106 -4.14 -12.49 -1.46
C ALA A 106 -3.76 -13.47 -0.33
N PRO A 107 -2.82 -14.41 -0.55
CA PRO A 107 -2.27 -15.21 0.54
C PRO A 107 -1.48 -14.28 1.47
N ALA A 108 -1.79 -14.28 2.77
CA ALA A 108 -1.24 -13.34 3.75
C ALA A 108 -1.40 -11.86 3.28
N PRO A 109 -2.65 -11.37 3.19
CA PRO A 109 -2.97 -10.17 2.44
C PRO A 109 -2.28 -8.91 2.94
N ARG A 110 -1.97 -8.81 4.24
CA ARG A 110 -1.19 -7.70 4.82
C ARG A 110 0.24 -7.60 4.27
N PHE A 111 0.85 -8.70 3.84
CA PHE A 111 2.24 -8.77 3.40
C PHE A 111 2.39 -9.02 1.89
N ALA A 112 1.29 -9.22 1.19
CA ALA A 112 1.29 -9.56 -0.22
C ALA A 112 1.94 -8.45 -1.09
N PRO A 113 1.65 -7.14 -0.90
CA PRO A 113 2.31 -6.07 -1.66
C PRO A 113 3.82 -6.01 -1.43
N VAL A 114 4.28 -5.92 -0.16
CA VAL A 114 5.74 -5.81 0.12
C VAL A 114 6.54 -7.00 -0.44
N ARG A 115 5.97 -8.22 -0.41
CA ARG A 115 6.56 -9.41 -1.04
C ARG A 115 6.60 -9.31 -2.56
N ALA A 116 5.63 -8.66 -3.18
CA ALA A 116 5.63 -8.41 -4.62
C ALA A 116 6.76 -7.44 -5.01
N GLY A 117 7.01 -6.41 -4.19
CA GLY A 117 8.13 -5.48 -4.37
C GLY A 117 9.47 -6.19 -4.37
N LEU A 118 9.68 -7.13 -3.45
CA LEU A 118 10.89 -7.97 -3.46
C LEU A 118 11.05 -8.73 -4.77
N ARG A 119 10.02 -9.48 -5.18
CA ARG A 119 10.07 -10.27 -6.43
C ARG A 119 10.26 -9.41 -7.68
N MET A 120 9.76 -8.18 -7.66
CA MET A 120 9.94 -7.21 -8.73
C MET A 120 11.40 -6.75 -8.82
N LEU A 121 12.07 -6.54 -7.70
CA LEU A 121 13.50 -6.21 -7.66
C LEU A 121 14.38 -7.42 -8.04
N GLU A 122 14.05 -8.62 -7.54
CA GLU A 122 14.74 -9.86 -7.90
C GLU A 122 14.68 -10.13 -9.40
N ALA A 123 13.54 -9.84 -10.05
CA ALA A 123 13.39 -9.95 -11.51
C ALA A 123 14.23 -8.94 -12.30
N GLN A 124 14.87 -7.97 -11.63
CA GLN A 124 15.79 -6.99 -12.19
C GLN A 124 17.24 -7.24 -11.71
N ASP A 125 17.55 -8.49 -11.37
CA ASP A 125 18.88 -8.97 -10.96
C ASP A 125 19.42 -8.35 -9.67
N ALA A 126 18.55 -7.78 -8.81
CA ALA A 126 18.94 -7.36 -7.46
C ALA A 126 19.30 -8.57 -6.60
N ARG A 127 20.47 -8.54 -5.95
CA ARG A 127 21.00 -9.66 -5.14
C ARG A 127 20.66 -9.51 -3.66
N SER A 128 20.53 -8.27 -3.19
CA SER A 128 20.14 -7.91 -1.83
C SER A 128 19.01 -6.87 -1.89
N PRO A 129 17.83 -7.25 -2.41
CA PRO A 129 16.71 -6.33 -2.56
C PRO A 129 16.03 -6.01 -1.23
N VAL A 130 15.59 -4.77 -1.07
CA VAL A 130 14.74 -4.34 0.05
C VAL A 130 13.46 -3.73 -0.48
N ALA A 131 12.32 -4.17 0.04
CA ALA A 131 11.02 -3.58 -0.28
C ALA A 131 10.41 -2.93 0.95
N VAL A 132 9.85 -1.74 0.77
CA VAL A 132 9.19 -0.93 1.79
C VAL A 132 7.79 -0.61 1.28
N ASP A 133 6.78 -0.97 2.06
CA ASP A 133 5.37 -0.68 1.82
C ASP A 133 4.85 0.22 2.94
N VAL A 134 4.71 1.51 2.63
CA VAL A 134 4.22 2.53 3.58
C VAL A 134 2.70 2.53 3.55
N GLY A 135 2.08 1.92 4.56
CA GLY A 135 0.64 1.96 4.75
C GLY A 135 0.25 2.93 5.87
N GLN A 136 -1.01 3.37 5.88
CA GLN A 136 -1.52 4.38 6.81
C GLN A 136 -1.21 4.12 8.30
N THR A 137 -1.27 2.88 8.78
CA THR A 137 -1.04 2.51 10.18
C THR A 137 0.31 1.85 10.44
N SER A 138 1.01 1.40 9.40
CA SER A 138 2.29 0.72 9.57
C SER A 138 3.09 0.67 8.29
N ILE A 139 4.41 0.66 8.44
CA ILE A 139 5.38 0.42 7.38
C ILE A 139 5.77 -1.05 7.44
N LYS A 140 5.77 -1.73 6.30
CA LYS A 140 6.34 -3.07 6.17
C LYS A 140 7.66 -2.96 5.42
N CYS A 141 8.71 -3.49 6.01
CA CYS A 141 10.00 -3.66 5.35
C CYS A 141 10.24 -5.14 5.14
N ALA A 142 10.77 -5.51 3.98
CA ALA A 142 11.07 -6.89 3.65
C ALA A 142 12.41 -6.99 2.91
N SER A 143 13.05 -8.13 3.09
CA SER A 143 14.21 -8.64 2.35
C SER A 143 14.04 -10.17 2.21
N PRO A 144 14.88 -10.87 1.43
CA PRO A 144 14.76 -12.33 1.30
C PRO A 144 14.76 -13.05 2.66
N GLY A 145 13.64 -13.67 3.01
CA GLY A 145 13.47 -14.44 4.25
C GLY A 145 13.09 -13.62 5.50
N VAL A 146 13.08 -12.28 5.44
CA VAL A 146 12.78 -11.41 6.60
C VAL A 146 11.71 -10.40 6.25
N ILE A 147 10.73 -10.23 7.14
CA ILE A 147 9.74 -9.15 7.07
C ILE A 147 9.60 -8.54 8.46
N ARG A 148 9.57 -7.21 8.54
CA ARG A 148 9.31 -6.46 9.76
C ARG A 148 8.23 -5.42 9.54
N VAL A 149 7.51 -5.14 10.63
CA VAL A 149 6.45 -4.14 10.67
C VAL A 149 6.82 -3.08 11.69
N PHE A 150 6.69 -1.82 11.29
CA PHE A 150 6.86 -0.65 12.14
C PHE A 150 5.52 0.04 12.26
N GLU A 151 4.91 -0.02 13.44
CA GLU A 151 3.59 0.55 13.70
C GLU A 151 3.69 2.09 13.82
N ARG A 152 2.75 2.80 13.20
CA ARG A 152 2.63 4.26 13.29
C ARG A 152 2.05 4.62 14.65
N ASN A 153 2.77 5.43 15.42
CA ASN A 153 2.23 6.01 16.63
C ASN A 153 1.27 7.15 16.27
N LEU A 154 -0.04 6.91 16.40
CA LEU A 154 -1.08 7.87 16.03
C LEU A 154 -1.13 9.09 16.96
N SER A 155 -0.54 9.02 18.16
CA SER A 155 -0.44 10.17 19.07
C SER A 155 0.61 11.18 18.61
N THR A 156 1.67 10.72 17.94
CA THR A 156 2.78 11.58 17.46
C THR A 156 2.67 11.88 15.97
N LEU A 157 2.07 10.98 15.20
CA LEU A 157 1.85 11.15 13.77
C LEU A 157 0.38 10.80 13.46
N PRO A 158 -0.59 11.64 13.81
CA PRO A 158 -2.01 11.38 13.54
C PRO A 158 -2.29 11.38 12.03
N PRO A 159 -3.36 10.69 11.57
CA PRO A 159 -3.80 10.79 10.18
C PRO A 159 -4.24 12.22 9.84
N LEU A 160 -3.74 12.76 8.73
CA LEU A 160 -4.16 14.04 8.18
C LEU A 160 -4.97 13.79 6.91
N PHE A 161 -6.29 13.69 7.04
CA PHE A 161 -7.15 13.35 5.89
C PHE A 161 -7.15 14.47 4.85
N ILE A 162 -7.36 14.12 3.58
CA ILE A 162 -7.43 15.08 2.48
C ILE A 162 -8.52 16.13 2.78
N GLY A 163 -8.20 17.40 2.54
CA GLY A 163 -9.10 18.52 2.82
C GLY A 163 -9.08 19.02 4.27
N GLN A 164 -8.41 18.33 5.20
CA GLN A 164 -8.16 18.88 6.54
C GLN A 164 -7.02 19.91 6.49
N PRO A 165 -7.11 21.00 7.29
CA PRO A 165 -6.02 21.96 7.43
C PRO A 165 -4.71 21.25 7.77
N ARG A 166 -3.64 21.64 7.09
CA ARG A 166 -2.29 21.15 7.37
C ARG A 166 -1.65 22.02 8.46
N PRO A 167 -0.84 21.45 9.37
CA PRO A 167 -0.07 22.26 10.32
C PRO A 167 0.84 23.26 9.59
N ASP A 168 0.72 24.54 9.96
CA ASP A 168 1.45 25.66 9.32
C ASP A 168 2.98 25.56 9.46
N ASP A 169 3.46 24.89 10.52
CA ASP A 169 4.87 24.67 10.80
C ASP A 169 5.48 23.50 10.01
N GLY A 170 4.67 22.77 9.23
CA GLY A 170 5.12 21.66 8.39
C GLY A 170 5.64 20.43 9.13
N HIS A 171 5.46 20.32 10.46
CA HIS A 171 6.09 19.24 11.24
C HIS A 171 5.69 17.84 10.76
N HIS A 172 4.45 17.67 10.31
CA HIS A 172 3.93 16.41 9.79
C HIS A 172 4.76 15.82 8.63
N ILE A 173 5.33 16.64 7.75
CA ILE A 173 6.20 16.18 6.67
C ILE A 173 7.51 15.65 7.27
N ARG A 174 8.17 16.44 8.10
CA ARG A 174 9.42 16.07 8.79
C ARG A 174 9.26 14.80 9.61
N ASP A 175 8.18 14.70 10.37
CA ASP A 175 7.92 13.57 11.26
C ASP A 175 7.56 12.31 10.46
N THR A 176 6.89 12.46 9.32
CA THR A 176 6.67 11.35 8.37
C THR A 176 7.97 10.86 7.75
N VAL A 177 8.81 11.78 7.26
CA VAL A 177 10.16 11.46 6.73
C VAL A 177 10.95 10.70 7.80
N ALA A 178 10.99 11.22 9.03
CA ALA A 178 11.69 10.58 10.14
C ALA A 178 11.15 9.18 10.45
N PHE A 179 9.84 8.98 10.42
CA PHE A 179 9.23 7.67 10.63
C PHE A 179 9.61 6.66 9.54
N ILE A 180 9.50 7.04 8.26
CA ILE A 180 9.83 6.13 7.14
C ILE A 180 11.33 5.84 7.10
N ALA A 181 12.16 6.87 7.21
CA ALA A 181 13.60 6.74 7.23
C ALA A 181 14.09 5.88 8.40
N SER A 182 13.53 6.08 9.60
CA SER A 182 13.91 5.28 10.78
C SER A 182 13.46 3.84 10.69
N ALA A 183 12.29 3.56 10.08
CA ALA A 183 11.84 2.20 9.80
C ALA A 183 12.81 1.48 8.84
N LEU A 184 13.21 2.15 7.76
CA LEU A 184 14.18 1.61 6.81
C LEU A 184 15.56 1.41 7.45
N ARG A 185 16.09 2.42 8.13
CA ARG A 185 17.39 2.36 8.81
C ARG A 185 17.43 1.24 9.86
N THR A 186 16.42 1.15 10.72
CA THR A 186 16.32 0.08 11.74
C THR A 186 16.26 -1.28 11.08
N PHE A 187 15.46 -1.43 10.02
CA PHE A 187 15.37 -2.69 9.28
C PHE A 187 16.73 -3.12 8.71
N LEU A 188 17.46 -2.19 8.08
CA LEU A 188 18.79 -2.47 7.50
C LEU A 188 19.85 -2.78 8.55
N ALA A 189 19.78 -2.15 9.72
CA ALA A 189 20.71 -2.41 10.82
C ALA A 189 20.49 -3.81 11.44
N GLU A 190 19.26 -4.31 11.43
CA GLU A 190 18.90 -5.62 11.98
C GLU A 190 19.01 -6.75 10.95
N ASP A 191 18.95 -6.44 9.65
CA ASP A 191 18.98 -7.43 8.58
C ASP A 191 20.41 -7.92 8.28
N ALA A 192 20.64 -9.21 8.50
CA ALA A 192 21.91 -9.86 8.22
C ALA A 192 22.10 -10.23 6.74
N SER A 193 21.11 -9.98 5.86
CA SER A 193 21.14 -10.37 4.44
C SER A 193 22.19 -9.61 3.60
N GLY A 194 22.79 -8.56 4.15
CA GLY A 194 23.89 -7.81 3.54
C GLY A 194 23.51 -6.36 3.20
N VAL A 195 24.42 -5.68 2.51
CA VAL A 195 24.22 -4.30 2.06
C VAL A 195 23.17 -4.30 0.93
N PRO A 196 22.08 -3.51 1.03
CA PRO A 196 21.05 -3.49 0.00
C PRO A 196 21.60 -2.98 -1.34
N ASP A 197 21.22 -3.63 -2.44
CA ASP A 197 21.64 -3.23 -3.80
C ASP A 197 20.49 -2.73 -4.69
N ALA A 198 19.26 -2.78 -4.19
CA ALA A 198 18.09 -2.14 -4.79
C ALA A 198 17.00 -1.91 -3.73
N VAL A 199 16.21 -0.84 -3.88
CA VAL A 199 15.08 -0.53 -2.99
C VAL A 199 13.80 -0.34 -3.79
N CYS A 200 12.70 -0.90 -3.29
CA CYS A 200 11.34 -0.63 -3.73
C CYS A 200 10.64 0.15 -2.61
N LEU A 201 10.19 1.37 -2.88
CA LEU A 201 9.49 2.21 -1.92
C LEU A 201 8.07 2.48 -2.43
N ALA A 202 7.09 1.78 -1.89
CA ALA A 202 5.69 2.05 -2.15
C ALA A 202 5.15 3.09 -1.16
N LEU A 203 4.58 4.17 -1.70
CA LEU A 203 3.97 5.25 -0.93
C LEU A 203 2.43 5.18 -1.04
N PRO A 204 1.68 5.55 0.02
CA PRO A 204 0.22 5.44 0.08
C PRO A 204 -0.48 6.63 -0.60
N CYS A 205 0.01 7.03 -1.77
CA CYS A 205 -0.43 8.22 -2.48
C CYS A 205 -0.16 8.10 -3.99
N PRO A 206 -0.89 8.83 -4.84
CA PRO A 206 -0.47 9.06 -6.22
C PRO A 206 0.91 9.72 -6.27
N LEU A 207 1.69 9.42 -7.30
CA LEU A 207 3.02 9.99 -7.54
C LEU A 207 3.16 10.36 -9.02
N ASP A 208 3.68 11.55 -9.30
CA ASP A 208 4.08 11.93 -10.65
C ASP A 208 5.49 11.42 -11.01
N GLU A 209 5.97 11.79 -12.20
CA GLU A 209 7.30 11.39 -12.70
C GLU A 209 8.46 11.99 -11.88
N ASP A 210 8.24 13.16 -11.27
CA ASP A 210 9.20 13.86 -10.44
C ASP A 210 9.14 13.41 -8.96
N LEU A 211 8.36 12.36 -8.67
CA LEU A 211 8.12 11.80 -7.34
C LEU A 211 7.39 12.76 -6.39
N MET A 212 6.70 13.76 -6.92
CA MET A 212 5.86 14.63 -6.13
C MET A 212 4.63 13.84 -5.64
N PRO A 213 4.41 13.75 -4.33
CA PRO A 213 3.28 13.00 -3.77
C PRO A 213 1.97 13.77 -3.91
N GLY A 214 0.91 13.04 -4.26
CA GLY A 214 -0.48 13.48 -4.19
C GLY A 214 -1.12 13.22 -2.81
N GLY A 215 -2.44 13.41 -2.75
CA GLY A 215 -3.29 13.24 -1.56
C GLY A 215 -3.09 11.94 -0.80
N CYS A 216 -2.91 12.01 0.52
CA CYS A 216 -2.91 10.84 1.42
C CYS A 216 -3.18 11.22 2.89
N THR A 217 -3.01 10.25 3.79
CA THR A 217 -3.24 10.42 5.24
C THR A 217 -2.02 10.85 6.04
N TYR A 218 -0.92 11.15 5.36
CA TYR A 218 0.29 11.71 5.96
C TYR A 218 0.38 13.23 5.75
N GLY A 219 -0.42 13.80 4.84
CA GLY A 219 -0.46 15.24 4.61
C GLY A 219 0.76 15.81 3.87
N PHE A 220 1.59 14.96 3.26
CA PHE A 220 2.81 15.40 2.57
C PHE A 220 2.57 15.81 1.11
N GLU A 221 1.33 16.13 0.73
CA GLU A 221 1.00 16.49 -0.65
C GLU A 221 1.87 17.64 -1.17
N GLY A 222 2.46 17.48 -2.36
CA GLY A 222 3.34 18.50 -2.95
C GLY A 222 4.74 18.59 -2.35
N ALA A 223 5.10 17.74 -1.38
CA ALA A 223 6.44 17.71 -0.80
C ALA A 223 7.46 17.09 -1.77
N ALA A 224 7.98 17.90 -2.70
CA ALA A 224 8.90 17.44 -3.75
C ALA A 224 10.20 16.78 -3.24
N SER A 225 10.66 17.14 -2.03
CA SER A 225 11.85 16.53 -1.43
C SER A 225 11.58 15.24 -0.66
N LEU A 226 10.32 14.81 -0.50
CA LEU A 226 9.91 13.72 0.39
C LEU A 226 10.79 12.47 0.23
N VAL A 227 10.93 11.98 -1.00
CA VAL A 227 11.72 10.77 -1.27
C VAL A 227 13.21 11.01 -1.02
N ALA A 228 13.74 12.15 -1.46
CA ALA A 228 15.14 12.48 -1.26
C ALA A 228 15.49 12.57 0.24
N ASP A 229 14.62 13.20 1.03
CA ASP A 229 14.79 13.37 2.47
C ASP A 229 14.68 12.02 3.21
N ILE A 230 13.77 11.13 2.79
CA ILE A 230 13.68 9.76 3.31
C ILE A 230 14.99 9.01 3.07
N LEU A 231 15.50 9.03 1.84
CA LEU A 231 16.72 8.28 1.48
C LEU A 231 17.96 8.84 2.17
N ALA A 232 18.06 10.17 2.29
CA ALA A 232 19.15 10.82 3.00
C ALA A 232 19.14 10.47 4.50
N LEU A 233 17.97 10.50 5.14
CA LEU A 233 17.83 10.22 6.57
C LEU A 233 17.86 8.72 6.90
N ALA A 234 17.57 7.85 5.92
CA ALA A 234 17.66 6.41 6.10
C ALA A 234 19.11 5.90 6.21
N GLU A 235 20.10 6.76 5.96
CA GLU A 235 21.54 6.44 6.05
C GLU A 235 21.91 5.23 5.20
N LEU A 236 21.38 5.17 3.97
CA LEU A 236 21.71 4.10 3.04
C LEU A 236 23.23 4.11 2.72
N PRO A 237 23.83 2.94 2.45
CA PRO A 237 25.25 2.84 2.10
C PRO A 237 25.66 3.76 0.95
N GLU A 238 26.89 4.28 0.98
CA GLU A 238 27.41 5.25 -0.01
C GLU A 238 27.36 4.73 -1.46
N THR A 239 27.55 3.42 -1.63
CA THR A 239 27.31 2.73 -2.89
C THR A 239 25.88 2.20 -2.91
N GLY A 240 25.04 2.84 -3.69
CA GLY A 240 23.63 2.50 -3.88
C GLY A 240 23.31 1.87 -5.22
N GLY A 241 22.05 1.46 -5.32
CA GLY A 241 21.43 0.93 -6.52
C GLY A 241 20.20 1.72 -6.96
N PRO A 242 19.36 1.14 -7.83
CA PRO A 242 18.09 1.75 -8.18
C PRO A 242 17.17 1.84 -6.95
N VAL A 243 16.44 2.95 -6.84
CA VAL A 243 15.27 3.05 -5.95
C VAL A 243 14.03 3.22 -6.83
N PHE A 244 13.15 2.23 -6.81
CA PHE A 244 11.88 2.28 -7.52
C PHE A 244 10.80 2.77 -6.56
N VAL A 245 10.18 3.89 -6.93
CA VAL A 245 9.11 4.50 -6.14
C VAL A 245 7.80 4.34 -6.90
N LEU A 246 6.78 3.84 -6.21
CA LEU A 246 5.48 3.57 -6.79
C LEU A 246 4.36 3.76 -5.77
N ASN A 247 3.12 3.76 -6.24
CA ASN A 247 1.96 3.76 -5.36
C ASN A 247 1.72 2.35 -4.77
N ASP A 248 1.18 2.29 -3.55
CA ASP A 248 0.86 1.04 -2.85
C ASP A 248 -0.14 0.13 -3.59
N ALA A 249 -1.13 0.70 -4.29
CA ALA A 249 -2.09 -0.06 -5.09
C ALA A 249 -1.44 -0.64 -6.36
N GLU A 250 -0.43 0.02 -6.93
CA GLU A 250 0.36 -0.55 -8.02
C GLU A 250 1.19 -1.73 -7.52
N LEU A 251 1.76 -1.64 -6.32
CA LEU A 251 2.46 -2.74 -5.68
C LEU A 251 1.50 -3.92 -5.37
N ALA A 252 0.26 -3.62 -4.97
CA ALA A 252 -0.79 -4.62 -4.80
C ALA A 252 -1.13 -5.32 -6.13
N ALA A 253 -1.14 -4.59 -7.26
CA ALA A 253 -1.33 -5.17 -8.59
C ALA A 253 -0.19 -6.12 -8.99
N GLU A 254 1.06 -5.78 -8.66
CA GLU A 254 2.21 -6.69 -8.84
C GLU A 254 2.06 -7.99 -8.02
N SER A 255 1.43 -7.93 -6.85
CA SER A 255 1.08 -9.14 -6.09
C SER A 255 0.08 -10.00 -6.85
N ALA A 256 -0.95 -9.39 -7.44
CA ALA A 256 -1.96 -10.10 -8.23
C ALA A 256 -1.36 -10.76 -9.48
N ARG A 257 -0.38 -10.12 -10.14
CA ARG A 257 0.27 -10.64 -11.37
C ARG A 257 0.80 -12.05 -11.21
N ARG A 258 1.38 -12.36 -10.05
CA ARG A 258 2.07 -13.64 -9.79
C ARG A 258 1.19 -14.65 -9.05
N ASP A 259 -0.06 -14.32 -8.74
CA ASP A 259 -0.98 -15.25 -8.08
C ASP A 259 -1.62 -16.18 -9.11
N ALA A 260 -1.22 -17.46 -9.09
CA ALA A 260 -1.67 -18.47 -10.04
C ALA A 260 -3.20 -18.73 -10.00
N ARG A 261 -3.89 -18.34 -8.92
CA ARG A 261 -5.34 -18.50 -8.76
C ARG A 261 -6.12 -17.44 -9.53
N VAL A 262 -5.52 -16.27 -9.73
CA VAL A 262 -6.13 -15.15 -10.46
C VAL A 262 -5.96 -15.40 -11.95
N LYS A 263 -7.05 -15.68 -12.64
CA LYS A 263 -7.08 -15.87 -14.10
C LYS A 263 -7.66 -14.63 -14.79
N GLY A 264 -7.52 -14.56 -16.11
CA GLY A 264 -7.97 -13.42 -16.91
C GLY A 264 -6.83 -12.46 -17.29
N GLN A 265 -7.14 -11.58 -18.24
CA GLN A 265 -6.26 -10.55 -18.78
C GLN A 265 -6.36 -9.25 -17.98
N ARG A 266 -7.58 -8.88 -17.55
CA ARG A 266 -7.84 -7.63 -16.84
C ARG A 266 -8.26 -7.92 -15.40
N VAL A 267 -7.46 -7.49 -14.43
CA VAL A 267 -7.68 -7.76 -13.01
C VAL A 267 -7.87 -6.44 -12.25
N LEU A 268 -8.97 -6.31 -11.51
CA LEU A 268 -9.17 -5.23 -10.55
C LEU A 268 -8.42 -5.54 -9.25
N CYS A 269 -7.43 -4.74 -8.91
CA CYS A 269 -6.62 -4.89 -7.71
C CYS A 269 -7.02 -3.82 -6.69
N MET A 270 -7.25 -4.20 -5.44
CA MET A 270 -7.50 -3.25 -4.35
C MET A 270 -6.57 -3.51 -3.16
N SER A 271 -5.99 -2.44 -2.62
CA SER A 271 -5.30 -2.44 -1.32
C SER A 271 -6.31 -2.01 -0.24
N LEU A 272 -6.72 -2.96 0.59
CA LEU A 272 -7.68 -2.75 1.68
C LEU A 272 -6.93 -2.41 2.97
N GLY A 273 -6.45 -1.18 3.02
CA GLY A 273 -6.04 -0.52 4.25
C GLY A 273 -7.14 0.41 4.76
N PHE A 274 -6.79 1.21 5.77
CA PHE A 274 -7.62 2.35 6.18
C PHE A 274 -7.65 3.49 5.18
N GLY A 275 -6.79 3.38 4.18
CA GLY A 275 -6.85 4.10 2.93
C GLY A 275 -7.02 3.10 1.81
N PRO A 276 -8.21 2.99 1.20
CA PRO A 276 -8.41 2.05 0.11
C PRO A 276 -7.73 2.57 -1.15
N GLY A 277 -6.83 1.79 -1.71
CA GLY A 277 -6.21 2.02 -3.01
C GLY A 277 -6.76 1.06 -4.07
N GLY A 278 -6.62 1.43 -5.35
CA GLY A 278 -6.98 0.56 -6.45
C GLY A 278 -6.09 0.72 -7.67
N ALA A 279 -6.01 -0.34 -8.46
CA ALA A 279 -5.35 -0.37 -9.75
C ALA A 279 -6.01 -1.41 -10.67
N LEU A 280 -5.87 -1.22 -11.98
CA LEU A 280 -6.14 -2.25 -12.97
C LEU A 280 -4.83 -2.85 -13.42
N LEU A 281 -4.78 -4.17 -13.48
CA LEU A 281 -3.70 -4.93 -14.08
C LEU A 281 -4.20 -5.52 -15.40
N ASP A 282 -3.59 -5.10 -16.50
CA ASP A 282 -3.70 -5.71 -17.81
C ASP A 282 -2.48 -6.62 -18.05
N ARG A 283 -2.71 -7.89 -18.39
CA ARG A 283 -1.67 -8.93 -18.53
C ARG A 283 -1.30 -9.27 -19.98
N GLY A 284 -1.84 -8.53 -20.95
CA GLY A 284 -1.63 -8.71 -22.38
C GLY A 284 -1.42 -7.38 -23.07
#